data_AF-A0A955W738-F1
#
_entry.id   AF-A0A955W738-F1
#
_cell.length_a   1.000
_cell.length_b   1.000
_cell.length_c   1.000
_cell.angle_alpha   90.00
_cell.angle_beta   90.00
_cell.angle_gamma   90.00
#
_symmetry.space_group_name_H-M   'P 1'
#
loop_
_entity.id
_entity.type
_entity.pdbx_description
1 polymer ?
#
loop_
_entity_poly.entity_id
_entity_poly.type
_entity_poly.pdbx_seq_one_letter_code
_entity_poly.pdbx_strand_id
1 'polypeptide(L)'
;MSDDKPSLRVYFVAHPEGHWSGYLMRTRSGFFDKPAPSAYGFSRHEVLQLIEQELTERLAAGQETLEKYLFTETFEVGVARVVVRPASLVEKQAVVGARTIPVRLSYAWSKLPTGGYRVMLPRFDWGILLEDLELAPDALRTAVGAALLGGQQSWVYAFDQQGEDHVEAFAPDELSRSRAQSPRVTELETLRADFPVATAVCDEWVGRLAEGRLPRLHASPGALGQLTALLG
;
A
#
# COMPACT_ATOMS: atom_id res chain seq x y z
N MET A 1 21.32 17.26 11.57
CA MET A 1 20.67 16.11 10.91
C MET A 1 19.23 16.55 10.72
N SER A 2 18.80 16.82 9.49
CA SER A 2 17.41 17.24 9.25
C SER A 2 16.49 16.11 9.69
N ASP A 3 15.62 16.43 10.64
CA ASP A 3 14.62 15.53 11.19
C ASP A 3 13.46 15.45 10.19
N ASP A 4 13.68 14.73 9.08
CA ASP A 4 12.70 14.63 8.01
C ASP A 4 11.50 13.82 8.47
N LYS A 5 10.35 14.51 8.54
CA LYS A 5 9.07 13.95 9.01
C LYS A 5 8.72 12.70 8.16
N PRO A 6 8.51 11.53 8.79
CA PRO A 6 8.12 10.33 8.07
C PRO A 6 6.87 10.58 7.24
N SER A 7 6.89 10.16 5.98
CA SER A 7 5.82 10.38 5.00
C SER A 7 5.77 9.22 3.99
N LEU A 8 4.69 9.14 3.23
CA LEU A 8 4.52 8.13 2.20
C LEU A 8 5.37 8.48 0.97
N ARG A 9 5.63 7.48 0.13
CA ARG A 9 6.25 7.66 -1.19
C ARG A 9 5.41 6.97 -2.24
N VAL A 10 5.08 7.69 -3.31
CA VAL A 10 4.33 7.13 -4.43
C VAL A 10 5.20 7.15 -5.67
N TYR A 11 5.37 5.98 -6.29
CA TYR A 11 6.08 5.81 -7.54
C TYR A 11 5.11 5.95 -8.71
N PHE A 12 5.39 6.88 -9.61
CA PHE A 12 4.59 7.16 -10.77
C PHE A 12 5.23 6.64 -12.04
N VAL A 13 4.40 6.05 -12.90
CA VAL A 13 4.73 5.69 -14.28
C VAL A 13 3.85 6.54 -15.19
N ALA A 14 4.49 7.33 -16.06
CA ALA A 14 3.79 8.03 -17.12
C ALA A 14 3.50 7.07 -18.28
N HIS A 15 2.25 7.01 -18.74
CA HIS A 15 1.87 6.24 -19.91
C HIS A 15 1.85 7.13 -21.17
N PRO A 16 2.18 6.59 -22.35
CA PRO A 16 2.22 7.36 -23.61
C PRO A 16 0.91 8.07 -23.98
N GLU A 17 -0.21 7.54 -23.47
CA GLU A 17 -1.57 8.01 -23.64
C GLU A 17 -1.93 9.20 -22.73
N GLY A 18 -0.99 9.68 -21.90
CA GLY A 18 -1.20 10.82 -20.99
C GLY A 18 -1.77 10.43 -19.62
N HIS A 19 -1.93 9.14 -19.37
CA HIS A 19 -2.38 8.60 -18.09
C HIS A 19 -1.22 8.30 -17.15
N TRP A 20 -1.55 8.06 -15.88
CA TRP A 20 -0.60 7.80 -14.81
C TRP A 20 -0.96 6.53 -14.06
N SER A 21 0.02 5.67 -13.81
CA SER A 21 -0.06 4.65 -12.76
C SER A 21 0.74 5.09 -11.56
N GLY A 22 0.16 4.99 -10.36
CA GLY A 22 0.85 5.22 -9.10
C GLY A 22 0.89 3.94 -8.27
N TYR A 23 2.03 3.72 -7.62
CA TYR A 23 2.27 2.58 -6.74
C TYR A 23 2.76 3.11 -5.40
N LEU A 24 2.00 2.84 -4.34
CA LEU A 24 2.43 3.19 -2.99
C LEU A 24 3.64 2.32 -2.62
N MET A 25 4.75 2.96 -2.30
CA MET A 25 5.97 2.27 -1.92
C MET A 25 5.82 1.69 -0.51
N ARG A 26 6.29 0.46 -0.32
CA ARG A 26 6.24 -0.24 0.97
C ARG A 26 7.65 -0.63 1.42
N THR A 27 8.00 -0.38 2.68
CA THR A 27 9.33 -0.67 3.24
C THR A 27 9.61 -2.17 3.40
N ARG A 28 8.56 -2.97 3.63
CA ARG A 28 8.62 -4.41 3.88
C ARG A 28 7.37 -5.07 3.33
N SER A 29 7.54 -6.17 2.61
CA SER A 29 6.44 -6.97 2.09
C SER A 29 6.56 -8.42 2.57
N GLY A 30 5.47 -8.94 3.12
CA GLY A 30 5.34 -10.34 3.53
C GLY A 30 4.80 -11.23 2.40
N PHE A 31 5.05 -12.54 2.49
CA PHE A 31 4.62 -13.52 1.48
C PHE A 31 3.09 -13.65 1.34
N PHE A 32 2.34 -13.29 2.39
CA PHE A 32 0.87 -13.29 2.40
C PHE A 32 0.28 -11.87 2.36
N ASP A 33 1.13 -10.85 2.24
CA ASP A 33 0.64 -9.48 2.13
C ASP A 33 -0.06 -9.31 0.78
N LYS A 34 -1.16 -8.57 0.78
CA LYS A 34 -1.75 -8.09 -0.48
C LYS A 34 -0.75 -7.14 -1.16
N PRO A 35 -0.80 -7.01 -2.49
CA PRO A 35 -0.05 -5.97 -3.20
C PRO A 35 -0.29 -4.60 -2.56
N ALA A 36 0.77 -3.79 -2.49
CA ALA A 36 0.65 -2.42 -2.00
C ALA A 36 -0.42 -1.65 -2.80
N PRO A 37 -1.14 -0.70 -2.18
CA PRO A 37 -2.11 0.15 -2.86
C PRO A 37 -1.54 0.75 -4.15
N SER A 38 -2.34 0.73 -5.21
CA SER A 38 -1.94 1.24 -6.52
C SER A 38 -3.15 1.71 -7.28
N ALA A 39 -2.99 2.78 -8.06
CA ALA A 39 -4.08 3.37 -8.81
C ALA A 39 -3.65 3.76 -10.23
N TYR A 40 -4.63 3.90 -11.10
CA TYR A 40 -4.49 4.44 -12.45
C TYR A 40 -5.44 5.61 -12.61
N GLY A 41 -5.00 6.70 -13.22
CA GLY A 41 -5.79 7.90 -13.38
C GLY A 41 -5.30 8.79 -14.52
N PHE A 42 -6.05 9.85 -14.79
CA PHE A 42 -5.76 10.85 -15.82
C PHE A 42 -4.82 11.95 -15.32
N SER A 43 -4.61 12.04 -14.00
CA SER A 43 -3.66 12.95 -13.39
C SER A 43 -2.99 12.32 -12.17
N ARG A 44 -1.80 12.82 -11.80
CA ARG A 44 -1.12 12.41 -10.56
C ARG A 44 -1.97 12.68 -9.32
N HIS A 45 -2.70 13.80 -9.28
CA HIS A 45 -3.56 14.15 -8.16
C HIS A 45 -4.68 13.13 -7.93
N GLU A 46 -5.36 12.73 -9.01
CA GLU A 46 -6.40 11.69 -8.96
C GLU A 46 -5.82 10.35 -8.46
N VAL A 47 -4.65 9.96 -8.96
CA VAL A 47 -3.96 8.74 -8.50
C VAL A 47 -3.63 8.81 -7.01
N LEU A 48 -3.17 9.95 -6.49
CA LEU A 48 -2.92 10.12 -5.06
C LEU A 48 -4.19 9.99 -4.22
N GLN A 49 -5.32 10.57 -4.67
CA GLN A 49 -6.60 10.46 -3.98
C GLN A 49 -7.10 9.01 -3.93
N LEU A 50 -6.99 8.27 -5.03
CA LEU A 50 -7.37 6.86 -5.09
C LEU A 50 -6.50 5.99 -4.17
N ILE A 51 -5.18 6.26 -4.12
CA ILE A 51 -4.26 5.57 -3.21
C ILE A 51 -4.58 5.90 -1.75
N GLU A 52 -4.87 7.17 -1.43
CA GLU A 52 -5.28 7.58 -0.08
C GLU A 52 -6.55 6.86 0.35
N GLN A 53 -7.57 6.84 -0.50
CA GLN A 53 -8.83 6.15 -0.23
C GLN A 53 -8.60 4.65 0.03
N GLU A 54 -7.90 3.97 -0.88
CA GLU A 54 -7.62 2.53 -0.74
C GLU A 54 -6.81 2.22 0.53
N LEU A 55 -5.79 3.03 0.83
CA LEU A 55 -4.99 2.85 2.04
C LEU A 55 -5.83 3.08 3.30
N THR A 56 -6.63 4.14 3.36
CA THR A 56 -7.51 4.44 4.49
C THR A 56 -8.50 3.31 4.74
N GLU A 57 -9.13 2.77 3.69
CA GLU A 57 -10.04 1.62 3.78
C GLU A 57 -9.34 0.37 4.33
N ARG A 58 -8.13 0.06 3.84
CA ARG A 58 -7.35 -1.09 4.31
C ARG A 58 -6.87 -0.94 5.76
N LEU A 59 -6.50 0.28 6.17
CA LEU A 59 -6.13 0.60 7.55
C LEU A 59 -7.34 0.46 8.49
N ALA A 60 -8.49 1.02 8.12
CA ALA A 60 -9.73 0.92 8.90
C ALA A 60 -10.19 -0.54 9.05
N ALA A 61 -9.99 -1.37 8.03
CA ALA A 61 -10.29 -2.80 8.08
C ALA A 61 -9.23 -3.65 8.83
N GLY A 62 -8.16 -3.04 9.34
CA GLY A 62 -7.06 -3.75 10.01
C GLY A 62 -6.27 -4.69 9.10
N GLN A 63 -6.36 -4.51 7.78
CA GLN A 63 -5.69 -5.36 6.79
C GLN A 63 -4.25 -4.91 6.52
N GLU A 64 -3.92 -3.68 6.93
CA GLU A 64 -2.62 -3.05 6.72
C GLU A 64 -2.22 -2.25 7.97
N THR A 65 -0.95 -1.90 8.08
CA THR A 65 -0.45 -0.98 9.09
C THR A 65 0.36 0.14 8.45
N LEU A 66 0.17 1.37 8.94
CA LEU A 66 0.74 2.56 8.30
C LEU A 66 2.28 2.56 8.32
N GLU A 67 2.89 1.96 9.35
CA GLU A 67 4.33 1.90 9.55
C GLU A 67 5.05 1.21 8.39
N LYS A 68 4.37 0.29 7.69
CA LYS A 68 4.94 -0.38 6.51
C LYS A 68 5.22 0.59 5.36
N TYR A 69 4.59 1.77 5.33
CA TYR A 69 4.65 2.71 4.19
C TYR A 69 5.39 4.01 4.51
N LEU A 70 5.82 4.22 5.76
CA LEU A 70 6.46 5.44 6.18
C LEU A 70 7.97 5.40 5.85
N PHE A 71 8.41 6.38 5.07
CA PHE A 71 9.81 6.62 4.75
C PHE A 71 10.26 7.97 5.32
N THR A 72 11.52 8.02 5.71
CA THR A 72 12.21 9.29 6.03
C THR A 72 13.08 9.73 4.86
N GLU A 73 13.44 8.79 4.01
CA GLU A 73 14.37 9.00 2.93
C GLU A 73 13.72 9.65 1.70
N THR A 74 14.51 10.38 0.92
CA THR A 74 14.11 10.92 -0.37
C THR A 74 14.58 9.97 -1.46
N PHE A 75 13.70 9.65 -2.41
CA PHE A 75 13.99 8.71 -3.47
C PHE A 75 14.21 9.43 -4.79
N GLU A 76 15.17 8.93 -5.55
CA GLU A 76 15.39 9.28 -6.94
C GLU A 76 15.01 8.10 -7.85
N VAL A 77 14.84 8.35 -9.13
CA VAL A 77 14.59 7.31 -10.13
C VAL A 77 15.88 7.03 -10.89
N GLY A 78 16.29 5.76 -10.87
CA GLY A 78 17.39 5.23 -11.67
C GLY A 78 16.88 4.40 -12.84
N VAL A 79 17.73 4.19 -13.83
CA VAL A 79 17.44 3.35 -15.00
C VAL A 79 18.56 2.37 -15.22
N ALA A 80 18.26 1.07 -15.14
CA ALA A 80 19.17 -0.02 -15.45
C ALA A 80 18.84 -0.62 -16.82
N ARG A 81 19.83 -0.75 -17.69
CA ARG A 81 19.70 -1.49 -18.95
C ARG A 81 20.25 -2.90 -18.72
N VAL A 82 19.37 -3.89 -18.74
CA VAL A 82 19.74 -5.28 -18.46
C VAL A 82 19.40 -6.18 -19.64
N VAL A 83 20.09 -7.31 -19.75
CA VAL A 83 19.78 -8.34 -20.73
C VAL A 83 19.32 -9.59 -19.99
N VAL A 84 18.07 -9.98 -20.21
CA VAL A 84 17.45 -11.15 -19.57
C VAL A 84 17.30 -12.28 -20.58
N ARG A 85 17.33 -13.51 -20.06
CA ARG A 85 17.01 -14.72 -20.82
C ARG A 85 15.78 -15.33 -20.19
N PRO A 86 14.61 -15.23 -20.83
CA PRO A 86 13.41 -15.88 -20.33
C PRO A 86 13.66 -17.39 -20.25
N ALA A 87 13.37 -18.01 -19.11
CA ALA A 87 13.36 -19.46 -19.05
C ALA A 87 12.04 -20.00 -19.58
N SER A 88 12.12 -21.06 -20.37
CA SER A 88 10.97 -21.88 -20.73
C SER A 88 10.95 -23.10 -19.83
N LEU A 89 9.76 -23.50 -19.34
CA LEU A 89 9.61 -24.79 -18.68
C LEU A 89 9.49 -25.88 -19.75
N VAL A 90 10.44 -26.81 -19.79
CA VAL A 90 10.38 -28.04 -20.58
C VAL A 90 10.29 -29.18 -19.58
N GLU A 91 9.22 -29.98 -19.63
CA GLU A 91 9.00 -31.11 -18.71
C GLU A 91 9.12 -30.72 -17.21
N LYS A 92 8.59 -29.55 -16.84
CA LYS A 92 8.68 -28.96 -15.48
C LYS A 92 10.10 -28.59 -15.02
N GLN A 93 11.09 -28.66 -15.90
CA GLN A 93 12.44 -28.16 -15.64
C GLN A 93 12.62 -26.78 -16.30
N ALA A 94 13.23 -25.84 -15.57
CA ALA A 94 13.55 -24.53 -16.11
C ALA A 94 14.73 -24.66 -17.09
N VAL A 95 14.46 -24.44 -18.37
CA VAL A 95 15.48 -24.39 -19.43
C VAL A 95 15.73 -22.93 -19.78
N VAL A 96 16.98 -22.48 -19.61
CA VAL A 96 17.40 -21.14 -20.03
C VAL A 96 17.45 -21.11 -21.56
N GLY A 97 16.53 -20.35 -22.17
CA GLY A 97 16.47 -20.21 -23.62
C GLY A 97 17.68 -19.44 -24.18
N ALA A 98 18.03 -19.71 -25.45
CA ALA A 98 19.09 -19.00 -26.14
C ALA A 98 18.75 -17.52 -26.43
N ARG A 99 17.45 -17.17 -26.44
CA ARG A 99 16.97 -15.82 -26.74
C ARG A 99 17.29 -14.86 -25.58
N THR A 100 17.96 -13.76 -25.91
CA THR A 100 18.18 -12.62 -25.03
C THR A 100 17.21 -11.50 -25.36
N ILE A 101 16.66 -10.84 -24.34
CA ILE A 101 15.80 -9.68 -24.49
C ILE A 101 16.42 -8.52 -23.68
N PRO A 102 16.78 -7.40 -24.32
CA PRO A 102 17.17 -6.20 -23.60
C PRO A 102 15.93 -5.59 -22.93
N VAL A 103 16.08 -5.18 -21.67
CA VAL A 103 15.01 -4.56 -20.88
C VAL A 103 15.59 -3.31 -20.22
N ARG A 104 14.84 -2.21 -20.29
CA ARG A 104 15.16 -0.98 -19.60
C ARG A 104 14.29 -0.90 -18.34
N LEU A 105 14.91 -1.14 -17.19
CA LEU A 105 14.24 -1.14 -15.89
C LEU A 105 14.35 0.22 -15.24
N SER A 106 13.23 0.85 -14.91
CA SER A 106 13.21 1.98 -13.98
C SER A 106 13.06 1.47 -12.55
N TYR A 107 13.74 2.10 -11.61
CA TYR A 107 13.68 1.76 -10.20
C TYR A 107 13.78 3.00 -9.32
N ALA A 108 13.12 2.97 -8.17
CA ALA A 108 13.33 3.97 -7.14
C ALA A 108 14.56 3.60 -6.31
N TRP A 109 15.38 4.59 -5.95
CA TRP A 109 16.49 4.34 -5.03
C TRP A 109 16.68 5.49 -4.04
N SER A 110 17.25 5.15 -2.88
CA SER A 110 17.67 6.13 -1.89
C SER A 110 18.92 5.65 -1.16
N LYS A 111 19.80 6.58 -0.80
CA LYS A 111 20.89 6.31 0.14
C LYS A 111 20.32 6.15 1.55
N LEU A 112 20.78 5.15 2.30
CA LEU A 112 20.35 4.94 3.67
C LEU A 112 21.27 5.67 4.67
N PRO A 113 20.74 6.16 5.82
CA PRO A 113 21.55 6.81 6.84
C PRO A 113 22.65 5.91 7.42
N THR A 114 22.40 4.60 7.47
CA THR A 114 23.34 3.57 7.95
C THR A 114 24.45 3.24 6.96
N GLY A 115 24.45 3.85 5.77
CA GLY A 115 25.23 3.42 4.62
C GLY A 115 24.46 2.41 3.75
N GLY A 116 24.93 2.24 2.53
CA GLY A 116 24.25 1.46 1.49
C GLY A 116 23.09 2.20 0.83
N TYR A 117 22.40 1.48 -0.04
CA TYR A 117 21.33 1.97 -0.91
C TYR A 117 20.14 1.04 -0.84
N ARG A 118 18.95 1.62 -0.71
CA ARG A 118 17.69 0.92 -0.94
C ARG A 118 17.32 1.09 -2.40
N VAL A 119 17.11 -0.01 -3.11
CA VAL A 119 16.63 -0.05 -4.50
C VAL A 119 15.29 -0.77 -4.52
N MET A 120 14.29 -0.17 -5.17
CA MET A 120 12.92 -0.66 -5.17
C MET A 120 12.34 -0.67 -6.58
N LEU A 121 11.54 -1.70 -6.88
CA LEU A 121 10.66 -1.78 -8.03
C LEU A 121 9.22 -1.81 -7.52
N PRO A 122 8.61 -0.63 -7.24
CA PRO A 122 7.29 -0.57 -6.59
C PRO A 122 6.18 -1.25 -7.39
N ARG A 123 6.29 -1.25 -8.72
CA ARG A 123 5.38 -1.96 -9.65
C ARG A 123 5.24 -3.45 -9.33
N PHE A 124 6.26 -4.05 -8.75
CA PHE A 124 6.33 -5.47 -8.42
C PHE A 124 6.39 -5.72 -6.90
N ASP A 125 6.28 -4.65 -6.09
CA ASP A 125 6.45 -4.68 -4.64
C ASP A 125 7.81 -5.29 -4.20
N TRP A 126 8.86 -5.05 -4.99
CA TRP A 126 10.21 -5.55 -4.70
C TRP A 126 11.09 -4.48 -4.08
N GLY A 127 11.93 -4.90 -3.13
CA GLY A 127 12.96 -4.08 -2.51
C GLY A 127 14.24 -4.88 -2.28
N ILE A 128 15.38 -4.26 -2.54
CA ILE A 128 16.72 -4.83 -2.36
C ILE A 128 17.57 -3.78 -1.64
N LEU A 129 18.41 -4.23 -0.72
CA LEU A 129 19.45 -3.40 -0.12
C LEU A 129 20.79 -3.72 -0.77
N LEU A 130 21.53 -2.69 -1.16
CA LEU A 130 22.82 -2.80 -1.82
C LEU A 130 23.86 -2.02 -1.01
N GLU A 131 25.10 -2.51 -1.02
CA GLU A 131 26.22 -1.78 -0.43
C GLU A 131 26.62 -0.59 -1.31
N ASP A 132 26.55 -0.77 -2.63
CA ASP A 132 26.83 0.25 -3.64
C ASP A 132 25.69 0.28 -4.67
N LEU A 133 25.32 1.49 -5.10
CA LEU A 133 24.29 1.71 -6.11
C LEU A 133 24.73 1.18 -7.48
N GLU A 134 26.03 1.14 -7.78
CA GLU A 134 26.55 0.58 -9.03
C GLU A 134 26.21 -0.90 -9.22
N LEU A 135 25.88 -1.62 -8.14
CA LEU A 135 25.46 -3.02 -8.17
C LEU A 135 23.99 -3.20 -8.60
N ALA A 136 23.22 -2.12 -8.71
CA ALA A 136 21.79 -2.19 -9.02
C ALA A 136 21.49 -2.93 -10.34
N PRO A 137 22.18 -2.68 -11.47
CA PRO A 137 21.89 -3.39 -12.72
C PRO A 137 22.03 -4.91 -12.59
N ASP A 138 23.05 -5.40 -11.89
CA ASP A 138 23.28 -6.85 -11.72
C ASP A 138 22.27 -7.49 -10.76
N ALA A 139 21.98 -6.81 -9.65
CA ALA A 139 20.95 -7.25 -8.70
C ALA A 139 19.57 -7.33 -9.36
N LEU A 140 19.20 -6.29 -10.12
CA LEU A 140 17.92 -6.21 -10.83
C LEU A 140 17.83 -7.22 -11.96
N ARG A 141 18.91 -7.43 -12.72
CA ARG A 141 18.97 -8.48 -13.75
C ARG A 141 18.71 -9.86 -13.14
N THR A 142 19.30 -10.14 -11.99
CA THR A 142 19.13 -11.41 -11.27
C THR A 142 17.70 -11.58 -10.79
N ALA A 143 17.11 -10.55 -10.16
CA ALA A 143 15.73 -10.57 -9.68
C ALA A 143 14.71 -10.76 -10.82
N VAL A 144 14.85 -10.00 -11.91
CA VAL A 144 13.98 -10.14 -13.09
C VAL A 144 14.18 -11.50 -13.75
N GLY A 145 15.43 -11.97 -13.87
CA GLY A 145 15.74 -13.29 -14.40
C GLY A 145 15.03 -14.40 -13.60
N ALA A 146 15.08 -14.31 -12.27
CA ALA A 146 14.40 -15.25 -11.36
C ALA A 146 12.87 -15.19 -11.48
N ALA A 147 12.28 -14.00 -11.58
CA ALA A 147 10.83 -13.85 -11.72
C ALA A 147 10.29 -14.36 -13.07
N LEU A 148 11.14 -14.35 -14.10
CA LEU A 148 10.82 -14.96 -15.39
C LEU A 148 10.94 -16.50 -15.36
N LEU A 149 11.52 -17.10 -14.32
CA LEU A 149 11.54 -18.55 -14.14
C LEU A 149 10.14 -19.03 -13.73
N GLY A 150 9.40 -19.60 -14.68
CA GLY A 150 8.05 -20.14 -14.46
C GLY A 150 6.91 -19.18 -14.83
N GLY A 151 7.22 -17.96 -15.27
CA GLY A 151 6.26 -17.02 -15.85
C GLY A 151 6.05 -17.22 -17.36
N GLN A 152 5.06 -16.55 -17.95
CA GLN A 152 4.92 -16.48 -19.40
C GLN A 152 5.98 -15.53 -19.99
N GLN A 153 6.57 -15.88 -21.14
CA GLN A 153 7.61 -15.05 -21.80
C GLN A 153 7.16 -13.62 -22.11
N SER A 154 5.85 -13.38 -22.26
CA SER A 154 5.25 -12.05 -22.47
C SER A 154 5.45 -11.11 -21.28
N TRP A 155 5.73 -11.62 -20.08
CA TRP A 155 5.91 -10.83 -18.87
C TRP A 155 7.17 -9.96 -18.90
N VAL A 156 8.11 -10.25 -19.81
CA VAL A 156 9.31 -9.42 -20.01
C VAL A 156 8.95 -7.96 -20.30
N TYR A 157 7.88 -7.73 -21.07
CA TYR A 157 7.42 -6.38 -21.40
C TYR A 157 6.81 -5.64 -20.20
N ALA A 158 6.36 -6.36 -19.17
CA ALA A 158 5.89 -5.73 -17.94
C ALA A 158 7.05 -5.00 -17.23
N PHE A 159 8.28 -5.47 -17.39
CA PHE A 159 9.45 -4.87 -16.76
C PHE A 159 10.00 -3.65 -17.51
N ASP A 160 9.66 -3.49 -18.79
CA ASP A 160 10.22 -2.43 -19.61
C ASP A 160 9.63 -1.06 -19.25
N GLN A 161 10.49 -0.04 -19.26
CA GLN A 161 10.12 1.35 -18.99
C GLN A 161 9.21 1.88 -20.11
N GLN A 162 8.03 2.36 -19.72
CA GLN A 162 7.02 2.89 -20.67
C GLN A 162 7.15 4.40 -20.87
N GLY A 163 7.54 5.14 -19.84
CA GLY A 163 7.66 6.60 -19.87
C GLY A 163 8.67 7.10 -18.85
N GLU A 164 8.64 8.39 -18.56
CA GLU A 164 9.44 8.96 -17.48
C GLU A 164 8.77 8.65 -16.13
N ASP A 165 9.52 7.98 -15.27
CA ASP A 165 9.02 7.56 -13.96
C ASP A 165 9.47 8.57 -12.91
N HIS A 166 8.67 8.77 -11.87
CA HIS A 166 8.93 9.75 -10.81
C HIS A 166 8.58 9.19 -9.43
N VAL A 167 9.21 9.72 -8.38
CA VAL A 167 8.78 9.45 -7.00
C VAL A 167 8.35 10.76 -6.36
N GLU A 168 7.20 10.73 -5.72
CA GLU A 168 6.65 11.88 -5.00
C GLU A 168 6.48 11.55 -3.51
N ALA A 169 6.87 12.50 -2.66
CA ALA A 169 6.54 12.44 -1.25
C ALA A 169 5.05 12.78 -1.07
N PHE A 170 4.33 11.91 -0.38
CA PHE A 170 2.90 12.07 -0.17
C PHE A 170 2.59 12.05 1.33
N ALA A 171 1.86 13.07 1.79
CA ALA A 171 1.46 13.21 3.18
C ALA A 171 -0.02 13.58 3.22
N PRO A 172 -0.92 12.59 3.12
CA PRO A 172 -2.35 12.84 3.12
C PRO A 172 -2.81 13.44 4.45
N ASP A 173 -3.80 14.33 4.38
CA ASP A 173 -4.32 15.08 5.52
C ASP A 173 -5.01 14.17 6.53
N GLU A 174 -5.69 13.12 6.06
CA GLU A 174 -6.39 12.15 6.92
C GLU A 174 -5.41 11.33 7.76
N LEU A 175 -4.33 10.81 7.15
CA LEU A 175 -3.30 10.07 7.87
C LEU A 175 -2.47 10.97 8.77
N SER A 176 -2.30 12.24 8.39
CA SER A 176 -1.64 13.25 9.23
C SER A 176 -2.43 13.53 10.50
N ARG A 177 -3.78 13.59 10.41
CA ARG A 177 -4.69 13.72 11.56
C ARG A 177 -4.70 12.47 12.43
N SER A 178 -4.79 11.29 11.84
CA SER A 178 -4.74 10.01 12.56
C SER A 178 -3.41 9.82 13.32
N ARG A 179 -2.28 10.22 12.72
CA ARG A 179 -0.97 10.13 13.38
C ARG A 179 -0.82 11.11 14.54
N ALA A 180 -1.42 12.30 14.45
CA ALA A 180 -1.48 13.22 15.58
C ALA A 180 -2.31 12.66 16.76
N GLN A 181 -3.08 11.59 16.55
CA GLN A 181 -3.98 10.98 17.53
C GLN A 181 -3.43 9.72 18.24
N SER A 182 -2.16 9.33 18.07
CA SER A 182 -1.60 8.18 18.83
C SER A 182 -1.10 8.55 20.24
N PRO A 183 -1.27 7.69 21.26
CA PRO A 183 -2.53 7.26 21.87
C PRO A 183 -2.65 7.84 23.30
N ARG A 184 -3.68 8.62 23.57
CA ARG A 184 -4.19 8.82 24.94
C ARG A 184 -5.69 9.04 24.83
N VAL A 185 -6.44 8.19 25.52
CA VAL A 185 -7.89 8.00 25.41
C VAL A 185 -8.23 7.06 24.25
N THR A 186 -8.41 5.79 24.60
CA THR A 186 -9.00 4.75 23.75
C THR A 186 -10.28 5.32 23.14
N GLU A 187 -10.58 5.10 21.87
CA GLU A 187 -11.83 5.57 21.24
C GLU A 187 -13.08 5.22 22.09
N LEU A 188 -13.01 4.08 22.79
CA LEU A 188 -13.96 3.63 23.79
C LEU A 188 -14.09 4.58 25.01
N GLU A 189 -12.99 5.14 25.48
CA GLU A 189 -12.95 6.12 26.58
C GLU A 189 -13.49 7.49 26.13
N THR A 190 -13.26 7.89 24.88
CA THR A 190 -13.84 9.11 24.29
C THR A 190 -15.35 8.95 24.13
N LEU A 191 -15.81 7.82 23.58
CA LEU A 191 -17.23 7.51 23.47
C LEU A 191 -17.92 7.42 24.84
N ARG A 192 -17.23 6.87 25.85
CA ARG A 192 -17.68 6.86 27.25
C ARG A 192 -17.81 8.27 27.84
N ALA A 193 -16.92 9.17 27.47
CA ALA A 193 -16.94 10.56 27.95
C ALA A 193 -18.01 11.40 27.22
N ASP A 194 -18.16 11.21 25.92
CA ASP A 194 -19.09 11.98 25.08
C ASP A 194 -20.55 11.52 25.23
N PHE A 195 -20.76 10.22 25.50
CA PHE A 195 -22.09 9.61 25.58
C PHE A 195 -22.26 8.73 26.83
N PRO A 196 -22.08 9.26 28.05
CA PRO A 196 -22.03 8.47 29.28
C PRO A 196 -23.32 7.68 29.54
N VAL A 197 -24.48 8.24 29.17
CA VAL A 197 -25.78 7.57 29.32
C VAL A 197 -25.91 6.42 28.32
N ALA A 198 -25.54 6.62 27.06
CA ALA A 198 -25.64 5.59 26.04
C ALA A 198 -24.70 4.42 26.35
N THR A 199 -23.48 4.69 26.81
CA THR A 199 -22.55 3.63 27.21
C THR A 199 -23.02 2.88 28.44
N ALA A 200 -23.57 3.57 29.45
CA ALA A 200 -24.14 2.90 30.62
C ALA A 200 -25.31 1.97 30.25
N VAL A 201 -26.16 2.39 29.32
CA VAL A 201 -27.24 1.55 28.78
C VAL A 201 -26.66 0.35 28.03
N CYS A 202 -25.66 0.53 27.17
CA CYS A 202 -25.02 -0.60 26.48
C CYS A 202 -24.42 -1.60 27.46
N ASP A 203 -23.68 -1.14 28.48
CA ASP A 203 -23.08 -1.99 29.51
C ASP A 203 -24.17 -2.74 30.32
N GLU A 204 -25.29 -2.08 30.64
CA GLU A 204 -26.45 -2.70 31.30
C GLU A 204 -27.11 -3.78 30.42
N TRP A 205 -27.24 -3.53 29.12
CA TRP A 205 -27.84 -4.48 28.17
C TRP A 205 -26.93 -5.70 27.93
N VAL A 206 -25.61 -5.50 27.88
CA VAL A 206 -24.62 -6.57 27.82
C VAL A 206 -24.66 -7.42 29.10
N GLY A 207 -24.76 -6.78 30.27
CA GLY A 207 -24.94 -7.47 31.54
C GLY A 207 -26.23 -8.31 31.58
N ARG A 208 -27.35 -7.73 31.14
CA ARG A 208 -28.64 -8.45 31.05
C ARG A 208 -28.62 -9.60 30.05
N LEU A 209 -27.90 -9.47 28.93
CA LEU A 209 -27.70 -10.56 27.96
C LEU A 209 -26.93 -11.72 28.60
N ALA A 210 -25.84 -11.43 29.31
CA ALA A 210 -25.04 -12.43 30.02
C ALA A 210 -25.86 -13.17 31.10
N GLU A 211 -26.80 -12.48 31.74
CA GLU A 211 -27.73 -13.05 32.72
C GLU A 211 -28.98 -13.71 32.10
N GLY A 212 -29.14 -13.69 30.77
CA GLY A 212 -30.32 -14.23 30.08
C GLY A 212 -31.62 -13.45 30.35
N ARG A 213 -31.51 -12.18 30.76
CA ARG A 213 -32.60 -11.30 31.23
C ARG A 213 -32.88 -10.13 30.27
N LEU A 214 -32.70 -10.33 28.97
CA LEU A 214 -33.08 -9.31 28.01
C LEU A 214 -34.59 -9.02 28.09
N PRO A 215 -35.01 -7.74 28.01
CA PRO A 215 -36.43 -7.40 27.87
C PRO A 215 -36.97 -8.06 26.60
N ARG A 216 -38.07 -8.82 26.72
CA ARG A 216 -38.76 -9.35 25.54
C ARG A 216 -39.36 -8.16 24.80
N LEU A 217 -38.92 -7.95 23.55
CA LEU A 217 -39.53 -6.99 22.64
C LEU A 217 -40.97 -7.43 22.35
N HIS A 218 -41.94 -6.92 23.09
CA HIS A 218 -43.32 -6.89 22.65
C HIS A 218 -43.45 -5.73 21.66
N ALA A 219 -43.33 -6.04 20.37
CA ALA A 219 -43.72 -5.09 19.34
C ALA A 219 -45.24 -4.88 19.43
N SER A 220 -45.66 -3.78 20.06
CA SER A 220 -47.03 -3.30 19.91
C SER A 220 -47.15 -2.72 18.50
N PRO A 221 -48.08 -3.20 17.65
CA PRO A 221 -48.25 -2.70 16.30
C PRO A 221 -48.71 -1.24 16.36
N GLY A 222 -47.78 -0.31 16.17
CA GLY A 222 -48.04 1.13 16.23
C GLY A 222 -46.80 2.01 16.44
N ALA A 223 -45.72 1.46 16.99
CA ALA A 223 -44.51 2.25 17.31
C ALA A 223 -43.79 2.85 16.07
N LEU A 224 -43.89 2.19 14.91
CA LEU A 224 -43.32 2.69 13.65
C LEU A 224 -44.05 3.94 13.09
N GLY A 225 -45.31 4.17 13.49
CA GLY A 225 -46.09 5.34 13.06
C GLY A 225 -45.69 6.63 13.77
N GLN A 226 -45.09 6.55 14.98
CA GLN A 226 -44.69 7.74 15.74
C GLN A 226 -43.31 8.28 15.32
N LEU A 227 -42.42 7.42 14.80
CA LEU A 227 -41.10 7.84 14.31
C LEU A 227 -41.17 8.60 12.97
N THR A 228 -42.18 8.34 12.14
CA THR A 228 -42.40 9.06 10.88
C THR A 228 -43.04 10.44 11.09
N ALA A 229 -43.75 10.65 12.20
CA ALA A 229 -44.34 11.95 12.53
C ALA A 229 -43.33 12.98 13.10
N LEU A 230 -42.16 12.54 13.54
CA LEU A 230 -41.08 13.41 14.02
C LEU A 230 -40.10 13.85 12.92
N LEU A 231 -40.29 13.36 11.69
CA LEU A 231 -39.46 13.67 10.51
C LEU A 231 -40.27 14.36 9.39
N GLY A 232 -41.45 14.89 9.72
CA GLY A 232 -42.30 15.69 8.82
C GLY A 232 -42.46 17.12 9.30
#